data_AF-A0A2V9QNB8-F1
#
_entry.id   AF-A0A2V9QNB8-F1
#
_cell.length_a   1.000
_cell.length_b   1.000
_cell.length_c   1.000
_cell.angle_alpha   90.00
_cell.angle_beta   90.00
_cell.angle_gamma   90.00
#
_symmetry.space_group_name_H-M   'P 1'
#
loop_
_entity.id
_entity.type
_entity.pdbx_description
1 polymer ?
#
loop_
_entity_poly.entity_id
_entity_poly.type
_entity_poly.pdbx_seq_one_letter_code
_entity_poly.pdbx_strand_id
1 'polypeptide(L)'
;MSACAICARKQANVEKLIFASESLAKLPNTRHTARFDVRLIYEKQVDVAAEREKLTKELERFEREKANGERQLGNGQFVAKAPAPVVEKLGSRVAELEVLIPKLKQKLSELR
;
A
#
# COMPACT_ATOMS: atom_id res chain seq x y z
N MET A 1 2.66 -39.98 -16.13
CA MET A 1 2.16 -38.88 -15.25
C MET A 1 2.88 -37.53 -15.41
N SER A 2 4.01 -37.44 -16.16
CA SER A 2 4.82 -36.19 -16.22
C SER A 2 4.30 -35.12 -17.21
N ALA A 3 3.55 -35.48 -18.26
CA ALA A 3 3.14 -34.54 -19.30
C ALA A 3 2.04 -33.52 -18.88
N CYS A 4 1.16 -33.88 -17.92
CA CYS A 4 0.01 -33.05 -17.56
C CYS A 4 0.41 -31.81 -16.72
N ALA A 5 1.43 -31.94 -15.87
CA ALA A 5 1.90 -30.84 -15.02
C ALA A 5 2.61 -29.72 -15.80
N ILE A 6 3.26 -30.07 -16.92
CA ILE A 6 4.00 -29.11 -17.77
C ILE A 6 3.03 -28.23 -18.56
N CYS A 7 1.93 -28.81 -19.08
CA CYS A 7 0.90 -28.05 -19.80
C CYS A 7 0.17 -27.06 -18.90
N ALA A 8 -0.13 -27.45 -17.65
CA ALA A 8 -0.83 -26.58 -16.69
C ALA A 8 -0.01 -25.33 -16.32
N ARG A 9 1.32 -25.44 -16.15
CA ARG A 9 2.17 -24.26 -15.86
C ARG A 9 2.20 -23.25 -17.00
N LYS A 10 2.34 -23.73 -18.23
CA LYS A 10 2.56 -22.86 -19.40
C LYS A 10 1.31 -22.09 -19.83
N GLN A 11 0.12 -22.65 -19.65
CA GLN A 11 -1.14 -22.00 -20.04
C GLN A 11 -1.76 -21.14 -18.95
N ALA A 12 -1.55 -21.46 -17.67
CA ALA A 12 -2.16 -20.73 -16.55
C ALA A 12 -1.20 -19.76 -15.85
N ASN A 13 0.01 -19.56 -16.40
CA ASN A 13 1.04 -18.64 -15.88
C ASN A 13 1.33 -18.85 -14.38
N VAL A 14 1.42 -20.11 -13.97
CA VAL A 14 1.57 -20.50 -12.55
C VAL A 14 3.04 -20.62 -12.22
N GLU A 15 3.51 -19.82 -11.26
CA GLU A 15 4.91 -19.81 -10.80
C GLU A 15 5.33 -21.15 -10.18
N LYS A 16 4.46 -21.73 -9.35
CA LYS A 16 4.74 -22.99 -8.62
C LYS A 16 3.52 -23.90 -8.57
N LEU A 17 3.76 -25.19 -8.82
CA LEU A 17 2.74 -26.24 -8.72
C LEU A 17 3.21 -27.27 -7.69
N ILE A 18 2.36 -27.53 -6.69
CA ILE A 18 2.60 -28.47 -5.59
C ILE A 18 1.46 -29.48 -5.57
N PHE A 19 1.78 -30.77 -5.56
CA PHE A 19 0.79 -31.83 -5.36
C PHE A 19 0.64 -32.07 -3.87
N ALA A 20 -0.57 -31.86 -3.34
CA ALA A 20 -0.87 -32.18 -1.95
C ALA A 20 -1.12 -33.69 -1.80
N SER A 21 -0.63 -34.26 -0.70
CA SER A 21 -0.88 -35.66 -0.33
C SER A 21 -2.24 -35.87 0.35
N GLU A 22 -2.91 -34.78 0.74
CA GLU A 22 -4.19 -34.77 1.45
C GLU A 22 -5.23 -33.93 0.70
N SER A 23 -6.52 -34.16 0.99
CA SER A 23 -7.61 -33.40 0.36
C SER A 23 -7.60 -31.94 0.80
N LEU A 24 -7.82 -31.05 -0.17
CA LEU A 24 -7.84 -29.60 0.04
C LEU A 24 -9.28 -29.06 0.16
N ALA A 25 -10.30 -29.93 0.10
CA ALA A 25 -11.71 -29.55 -0.04
C ALA A 25 -12.23 -28.56 1.01
N LYS A 26 -11.62 -28.52 2.20
CA LYS A 26 -12.03 -27.63 3.31
C LYS A 26 -11.25 -26.31 3.39
N LEU A 27 -10.28 -26.10 2.49
CA LEU A 27 -9.40 -24.93 2.53
C LEU A 27 -9.96 -23.79 1.66
N PRO A 28 -9.77 -22.53 2.06
CA PRO A 28 -10.21 -21.38 1.27
C PRO A 28 -9.50 -21.35 -0.10
N ASN A 29 -10.18 -20.77 -1.08
CA ASN A 29 -9.71 -20.67 -2.48
C ASN A 29 -9.42 -22.03 -3.13
N THR A 30 -10.11 -23.08 -2.68
CA THR A 30 -10.06 -24.41 -3.29
C THR A 30 -11.29 -24.65 -4.14
N ARG A 31 -11.07 -25.09 -5.38
CA ARG A 31 -12.10 -25.67 -6.22
C ARG A 31 -12.05 -27.19 -6.05
N HIS A 32 -13.02 -27.71 -5.31
CA HIS A 32 -13.23 -29.14 -5.11
C HIS A 32 -14.16 -29.69 -6.20
N THR A 33 -13.82 -30.87 -6.73
CA THR A 33 -14.68 -31.66 -7.61
C THR A 33 -14.61 -33.12 -7.20
N ALA A 34 -15.54 -33.95 -7.69
CA ALA A 34 -15.53 -35.39 -7.42
C ALA A 34 -14.25 -36.13 -7.89
N ARG A 35 -13.42 -35.50 -8.73
CA ARG A 35 -12.22 -36.10 -9.32
C ARG A 35 -10.92 -35.49 -8.83
N PHE A 36 -10.93 -34.23 -8.38
CA PHE A 36 -9.72 -33.52 -7.99
C PHE A 36 -10.01 -32.29 -7.12
N ASP A 37 -8.98 -31.87 -6.40
CA ASP A 37 -8.89 -30.61 -5.68
C ASP A 37 -7.83 -29.71 -6.32
N VAL A 38 -8.18 -28.45 -6.59
CA VAL A 38 -7.22 -27.42 -6.99
C VAL A 38 -7.36 -26.21 -6.08
N ARG A 39 -6.27 -25.86 -5.40
CA ARG A 39 -6.18 -24.64 -4.59
C ARG A 39 -5.33 -23.61 -5.29
N LEU A 40 -5.85 -22.39 -5.42
CA LEU A 40 -5.11 -21.25 -5.94
C LEU A 40 -4.59 -20.42 -4.77
N ILE A 41 -3.27 -20.30 -4.69
CA ILE A 41 -2.60 -19.39 -3.78
C ILE A 41 -2.22 -18.17 -4.62
N TYR A 42 -3.04 -17.12 -4.54
CA TYR A 42 -2.68 -15.83 -5.10
C TYR A 42 -1.72 -15.16 -4.13
N GLU A 43 -0.43 -15.28 -4.41
CA GLU A 43 0.54 -14.36 -3.86
C GLU A 43 0.43 -13.09 -4.69
N LYS A 44 -0.25 -12.07 -4.16
CA LYS A 44 -0.27 -10.76 -4.80
C LYS A 44 1.17 -10.27 -4.79
N GLN A 45 1.88 -10.40 -5.91
CA GLN A 45 3.14 -9.69 -6.12
C GLN A 45 2.81 -8.20 -6.17
N VAL A 46 2.67 -7.60 -4.99
CA VAL A 46 2.73 -6.16 -4.85
C VAL A 46 4.18 -5.82 -5.09
N ASP A 47 4.45 -4.98 -6.07
CA ASP A 47 5.77 -4.37 -6.22
C ASP A 47 5.99 -3.45 -5.01
N VAL A 48 6.52 -4.04 -3.93
CA VAL A 48 6.78 -3.36 -2.66
C VAL A 48 7.75 -2.20 -2.90
N ALA A 49 8.68 -2.34 -3.85
CA ALA A 49 9.62 -1.28 -4.19
C ALA A 49 8.91 -0.09 -4.84
N ALA A 50 8.04 -0.32 -5.83
CA ALA A 50 7.27 0.74 -6.48
C ALA A 50 6.27 1.41 -5.53
N GLU A 51 5.58 0.65 -4.68
CA GLU A 51 4.65 1.22 -3.69
C GLU A 51 5.39 2.02 -2.61
N ARG A 52 6.54 1.54 -2.15
CA ARG A 52 7.39 2.28 -1.22
C ARG A 52 7.91 3.57 -1.83
N GLU A 53 8.32 3.56 -3.09
CA GLU A 53 8.79 4.77 -3.77
C GLU A 53 7.67 5.81 -3.87
N LYS A 54 6.46 5.40 -4.27
CA LYS A 54 5.28 6.29 -4.34
C LYS A 54 4.96 6.91 -2.99
N LEU A 55 4.87 6.09 -1.94
CA LEU A 55 4.56 6.55 -0.58
C LEU A 55 5.65 7.45 -0.02
N THR A 56 6.92 7.20 -0.35
CA THR A 56 8.05 8.05 0.05
C THR A 56 7.96 9.43 -0.61
N LYS A 57 7.65 9.49 -1.92
CA LYS A 57 7.44 10.76 -2.63
C LYS A 57 6.25 11.55 -2.08
N GLU A 58 5.17 10.87 -1.73
CA GLU A 58 4.00 11.49 -1.08
C GLU A 58 4.35 12.03 0.30
N LEU A 59 5.09 11.26 1.10
CA LEU A 59 5.56 11.68 2.41
C LEU A 59 6.43 12.95 2.31
N GLU A 60 7.41 12.97 1.42
CA GLU A 60 8.26 14.14 1.20
C GLU A 60 7.45 15.37 0.79
N ARG A 61 6.44 15.20 -0.07
CA ARG A 61 5.56 16.29 -0.48
C ARG A 61 4.81 16.88 0.72
N PHE A 62 4.23 16.02 1.58
CA PHE A 62 3.49 16.46 2.76
C PHE A 62 4.38 17.08 3.83
N GLU A 63 5.59 16.55 4.04
CA GLU A 63 6.56 17.15 4.96
C GLU A 63 7.00 18.55 4.49
N ARG A 64 7.26 18.73 3.19
CA ARG A 64 7.57 20.05 2.63
C ARG A 64 6.40 21.02 2.75
N GLU A 65 5.17 20.56 2.47
CA GLU A 65 3.96 21.36 2.62
C GLU A 65 3.77 21.80 4.07
N LYS A 66 3.94 20.88 5.02
CA LYS A 66 3.85 21.16 6.46
C LYS A 66 4.89 22.19 6.88
N ALA A 67 6.16 21.98 6.54
CA ALA A 67 7.25 22.89 6.92
C ALA A 67 7.06 24.31 6.36
N ASN A 68 6.54 24.42 5.14
CA ASN A 68 6.21 25.72 4.55
C ASN A 68 5.06 26.41 5.30
N GLY A 69 4.02 25.66 5.69
CA GLY A 69 2.92 26.17 6.49
C GLY A 69 3.36 26.64 7.88
N GLU A 70 4.15 25.82 8.58
CA GLU A 70 4.73 26.19 9.88
C GLU A 70 5.62 27.44 9.78
N ARG A 71 6.43 27.55 8.73
CA ARG A 71 7.27 28.74 8.50
C ARG A 71 6.45 30.00 8.27
N GLN A 72 5.34 29.91 7.55
CA GLN A 72 4.45 31.04 7.31
C GLN A 72 3.69 31.44 8.58
N LEU A 73 3.18 30.47 9.35
CA LEU A 73 2.50 30.71 10.62
C LEU A 73 3.44 31.25 11.71
N GLY A 74 4.71 30.84 11.71
CA GLY A 74 5.73 31.37 12.62
C GLY A 74 6.23 32.77 12.27
N ASN A 75 5.92 33.29 11.07
CA ASN A 75 6.28 34.65 10.69
C ASN A 75 5.23 35.65 11.19
N GLY A 76 5.54 36.36 12.26
CA GLY A 76 4.63 37.36 12.85
C GLY A 76 4.18 38.46 11.87
N GLN A 77 4.97 38.78 10.84
CA GLN A 77 4.53 39.73 9.80
C GLN A 77 3.43 39.16 8.91
N PHE A 78 3.43 37.85 8.67
CA PHE A 78 2.40 37.17 7.89
C PHE A 78 1.11 37.12 8.71
N VAL A 79 1.16 36.73 9.98
CA VAL A 79 -0.01 36.68 10.86
C VAL A 79 -0.64 38.06 11.06
N ALA A 80 0.18 39.11 11.16
CA ALA A 80 -0.32 40.48 11.34
C ALA A 80 -0.90 41.12 10.07
N LYS A 81 -0.49 40.69 8.87
CA LYS A 81 -0.91 41.30 7.59
C LYS A 81 -1.87 40.43 6.77
N ALA A 82 -1.88 39.12 7.00
CA ALA A 82 -2.71 38.20 6.23
C ALA A 82 -4.17 38.23 6.73
N PRO A 83 -5.16 38.01 5.84
CA PRO A 83 -6.54 37.87 6.24
C PRO A 83 -6.74 36.66 7.18
N ALA A 84 -7.55 36.83 8.24
CA ALA A 84 -7.92 35.76 9.17
C ALA A 84 -8.31 34.41 8.50
N PRO A 85 -9.16 34.37 7.46
CA PRO A 85 -9.53 33.08 6.84
C PRO A 85 -8.35 32.37 6.16
N VAL A 86 -7.32 33.09 5.73
CA VAL A 86 -6.12 32.50 5.12
C VAL A 86 -5.24 31.86 6.19
N VAL A 87 -5.06 32.54 7.33
CA VAL A 87 -4.28 32.04 8.47
C VAL A 87 -4.94 30.81 9.09
N GLU A 88 -6.27 30.86 9.29
CA GLU A 88 -7.03 29.72 9.79
C GLU A 88 -6.96 28.52 8.86
N LYS A 89 -7.19 28.72 7.56
CA LYS A 89 -7.11 27.64 6.56
C LYS A 89 -5.72 27.00 6.53
N LEU A 90 -4.66 27.81 6.61
CA LEU A 90 -3.29 27.30 6.66
C LEU A 90 -3.03 26.52 7.96
N GLY A 91 -3.52 27.00 9.10
CA GLY A 91 -3.46 26.31 10.38
C GLY A 91 -4.18 24.96 10.35
N SER A 92 -5.42 24.92 9.84
CA SER A 92 -6.17 23.67 9.67
C SER A 92 -5.41 22.69 8.78
N ARG A 93 -4.81 23.18 7.69
CA ARG A 93 -4.04 22.33 6.78
C ARG A 93 -2.78 21.75 7.45
N VAL A 94 -2.06 22.54 8.23
CA VAL A 94 -0.90 22.04 9.00
C VAL A 94 -1.34 20.97 10.00
N ALA A 95 -2.44 21.19 10.73
CA ALA A 95 -2.97 20.21 11.68
C ALA A 95 -3.43 18.90 11.00
N GLU A 96 -4.03 18.97 9.81
CA GLU A 96 -4.33 17.77 9.02
C GLU A 96 -3.05 16.99 8.65
N LEU A 97 -2.02 17.69 8.19
CA LEU A 97 -0.74 17.09 7.80
C LEU A 97 -0.02 16.45 9.00
N GLU A 98 -0.16 17.02 10.20
CA GLU A 98 0.37 16.43 11.45
C GLU A 98 -0.22 15.06 11.76
N VAL A 99 -1.46 14.81 11.33
CA VAL A 99 -2.13 13.50 11.51
C VAL A 99 -1.82 12.56 10.34
N LEU A 100 -1.68 13.06 9.11
CA LEU A 100 -1.49 12.25 7.91
C LEU A 100 -0.05 11.72 7.77
N ILE A 101 0.95 12.54 8.04
CA ILE A 101 2.38 12.19 7.97
C ILE A 101 2.73 10.95 8.82
N PRO A 102 2.37 10.85 10.11
CA PRO A 102 2.69 9.67 10.92
C PRO A 102 1.98 8.41 10.41
N LYS A 103 0.74 8.53 9.91
CA LYS A 103 0.02 7.40 9.30
C LYS A 103 0.72 6.88 8.05
N LEU A 104 1.26 7.77 7.22
CA LEU A 104 2.06 7.38 6.04
C LEU A 104 3.39 6.74 6.44
N LYS A 105 4.08 7.28 7.46
CA LYS A 105 5.30 6.66 8.00
C LYS A 105 5.04 5.26 8.55
N GLN A 106 3.91 5.07 9.24
CA GLN A 106 3.50 3.76 9.71
C GLN A 106 3.27 2.78 8.56
N LYS A 107 2.50 3.17 7.53
CA LYS A 107 2.28 2.33 6.35
C LYS A 107 3.59 1.97 5.64
N LEU A 108 4.52 2.92 5.51
CA LEU A 108 5.85 2.67 4.96
C LEU A 108 6.65 1.65 5.80
N SER A 109 6.49 1.67 7.12
CA SER A 109 7.15 0.71 8.02
C SER A 109 6.56 -0.70 7.97
N GLU A 110 5.28 -0.83 7.61
CA GLU A 110 4.57 -2.11 7.43
C GLU A 110 4.96 -2.79 6.10
N LEU A 111 5.45 -2.04 5.12
CA LEU A 111 5.92 -2.53 3.81
C LEU A 111 7.39 -3.00 3.83
N ARG A 112 7.86 -3.56 4.95
CA ARG A 112 9.22 -4.10 5.09
C ARG A 112 9.54 -5.24 4.12
#